data_AF-A0A2U1K788-F1
#
_entry.id   AF-A0A2U1K788-F1
#
_cell.length_a   1.000
_cell.length_b   1.000
_cell.length_c   1.000
_cell.angle_alpha   90.00
_cell.angle_beta   90.00
_cell.angle_gamma   90.00
#
_symmetry.space_group_name_H-M   'P 1'
#
loop_
_entity.id
_entity.type
_entity.pdbx_description
1 polymer ?
#
loop_
_entity_poly.entity_id
_entity_poly.type
_entity_poly.pdbx_seq_one_letter_code
_entity_poly.pdbx_strand_id
1 'polypeptide(L)'
;MTYFHPKDLMDVYHIGTTKSQEHVEHLAYKLNYFIEAKRDAKGKLQFDKQKQPISINFHSTQLVEQMLDYRLRQLTYLSQQQIVRIHEGQLISQLVHGLGTSHVTNTAMTIHHVYGIPYLPASSVKGIVRHWFLQTFLKGNEKLVEEKIERSENEEKLYKVYEDVFGSQENRGKVNFFDVYIPSGTLIPDVMTVHFGNYYSSKGKSPASDDNRLKPIPFYVLKSDAPIEFAFSIQKLRKTNSCFSFEELAEIVSDWLKNALSEMGIGSKTASGYGRFSKWKDVTKEKIVNLKQELEREREERVKAEIEKAEAQKQTVLLNSMTEEEKLVYYISHLNANNEQDRQDSKGKYYDSVMKLKNIEAAKALKVYWKQTKDWVEKPKPKKKQEVKVMQLRKLLGEL
;
A
#
# COMPACT_ATOMS: atom_id res chain seq x y z
N MET A 1 0.39 -2.69 -40.23
CA MET A 1 0.09 -1.26 -40.01
C MET A 1 -0.67 -1.14 -38.70
N THR A 2 -0.17 -0.34 -37.77
CA THR A 2 -0.88 0.02 -36.54
C THR A 2 -2.04 0.92 -36.87
N TYR A 3 -3.25 0.38 -36.79
CA TYR A 3 -4.44 1.21 -36.86
C TYR A 3 -4.71 1.77 -35.45
N PHE A 4 -4.85 3.09 -35.33
CA PHE A 4 -5.34 3.78 -34.13
C PHE A 4 -4.41 3.80 -32.90
N HIS A 5 -3.09 3.69 -33.09
CA HIS A 5 -2.15 3.82 -31.98
C HIS A 5 -1.83 5.30 -31.67
N PRO A 6 -1.87 5.75 -30.40
CA PRO A 6 -1.44 7.10 -30.02
C PRO A 6 0.00 7.38 -30.44
N LYS A 7 0.25 8.55 -31.03
CA LYS A 7 1.57 8.93 -31.59
C LYS A 7 2.64 9.08 -30.50
N ASP A 8 2.24 9.59 -29.35
CA ASP A 8 3.03 9.82 -28.14
C ASP A 8 3.47 8.52 -27.45
N LEU A 9 2.84 7.39 -27.75
CA LEU A 9 3.16 6.08 -27.14
C LEU A 9 3.83 5.11 -28.12
N MET A 10 4.29 5.59 -29.27
CA MET A 10 4.94 4.76 -30.29
C MET A 10 6.22 4.10 -29.79
N ASP A 11 7.00 4.75 -28.93
CA ASP A 11 8.21 4.16 -28.34
C ASP A 11 7.86 2.92 -27.50
N VAL A 12 6.82 3.02 -26.67
CA VAL A 12 6.31 1.90 -25.86
C VAL A 12 5.76 0.79 -26.76
N TYR A 13 5.08 1.15 -27.83
CA TYR A 13 4.61 0.19 -28.83
C TYR A 13 5.75 -0.56 -29.51
N HIS A 14 6.81 0.16 -29.92
CA HIS A 14 8.00 -0.43 -30.52
C HIS A 14 8.68 -1.39 -29.55
N ILE A 15 8.80 -1.03 -28.27
CA ILE A 15 9.31 -1.95 -27.22
C ILE A 15 8.43 -3.21 -27.14
N GLY A 16 7.11 -3.06 -27.04
CA GLY A 16 6.18 -4.17 -26.92
C GLY A 16 6.12 -5.09 -28.15
N THR A 17 6.46 -4.59 -29.34
CA THR A 17 6.48 -5.38 -30.58
C THR A 17 7.85 -5.99 -30.90
N THR A 18 8.96 -5.38 -30.47
CA THR A 18 10.32 -5.84 -30.77
C THR A 18 10.92 -6.73 -29.68
N LYS A 19 10.61 -6.48 -28.40
CA LYS A 19 11.20 -7.22 -27.27
C LYS A 19 10.27 -8.28 -26.68
N SER A 20 8.98 -7.97 -26.50
CA SER A 20 7.86 -8.86 -26.11
C SER A 20 6.72 -7.98 -25.55
N GLN A 21 5.46 -8.35 -25.77
CA GLN A 21 4.30 -7.67 -25.15
C GLN A 21 4.25 -7.80 -23.62
N GLU A 22 5.13 -8.61 -23.02
CA GLU A 22 5.31 -8.71 -21.57
C GLU A 22 5.93 -7.44 -20.96
N HIS A 23 6.66 -6.65 -21.75
CA HIS A 23 7.22 -5.37 -21.30
C HIS A 23 6.18 -4.25 -21.22
N VAL A 24 4.93 -4.51 -21.65
CA VAL A 24 3.83 -3.55 -21.62
C VAL A 24 2.89 -3.94 -20.49
N GLU A 25 3.13 -3.33 -19.34
CA GLU A 25 2.54 -3.75 -18.07
C GLU A 25 1.15 -3.15 -17.81
N HIS A 26 0.92 -1.93 -18.30
CA HIS A 26 -0.36 -1.26 -18.09
C HIS A 26 -1.49 -1.99 -18.84
N LEU A 27 -2.30 -2.76 -18.11
CA LEU A 27 -3.24 -3.71 -18.69
C LEU A 27 -4.27 -3.05 -19.60
N ALA A 28 -4.77 -1.87 -19.24
CA ALA A 28 -5.75 -1.16 -20.07
C ALA A 28 -5.13 -0.74 -21.41
N TYR A 29 -3.83 -0.44 -21.42
CA TYR A 29 -3.14 -0.04 -22.63
C TYR A 29 -2.88 -1.28 -23.51
N LYS A 30 -2.43 -2.38 -22.90
CA LYS A 30 -2.28 -3.69 -23.57
C LYS A 30 -3.59 -4.15 -24.21
N LEU A 31 -4.69 -4.13 -23.46
CA LEU A 31 -6.00 -4.58 -23.94
C LEU A 31 -6.61 -3.74 -25.07
N ASN A 32 -6.35 -2.43 -25.07
CA ASN A 32 -7.02 -1.51 -25.98
C ASN A 32 -6.18 -1.14 -27.21
N TYR A 33 -4.85 -1.24 -27.15
CA TYR A 33 -3.97 -0.76 -28.22
C TYR A 33 -3.09 -1.84 -28.88
N PHE A 34 -2.95 -3.04 -28.28
CA PHE A 34 -2.24 -4.17 -28.90
C PHE A 34 -3.22 -5.12 -29.60
N ILE A 35 -4.00 -4.58 -30.51
CA ILE A 35 -5.05 -5.32 -31.21
C ILE A 35 -4.67 -5.51 -32.66
N GLU A 36 -4.56 -6.76 -33.07
CA GLU A 36 -4.31 -7.07 -34.47
C GLU A 36 -5.58 -6.82 -35.28
N ALA A 37 -5.42 -6.07 -36.37
CA ALA A 37 -6.49 -5.85 -37.33
C ALA A 37 -5.98 -6.14 -38.74
N LYS A 38 -6.79 -6.88 -39.49
CA LYS A 38 -6.55 -7.20 -40.90
C LYS A 38 -7.65 -6.55 -41.73
N ARG A 39 -7.33 -6.12 -42.96
CA ARG A 39 -8.36 -5.69 -43.90
C ARG A 39 -8.90 -6.91 -44.63
N ASP A 40 -10.23 -7.00 -44.74
CA ASP A 40 -10.84 -8.02 -45.58
C ASP A 40 -10.72 -7.67 -47.08
N ALA A 41 -11.17 -8.58 -47.94
CA ALA A 41 -11.14 -8.40 -49.40
C ALA A 41 -11.93 -7.16 -49.89
N LYS A 42 -12.80 -6.59 -49.05
CA LYS A 42 -13.58 -5.36 -49.33
C LYS A 42 -12.96 -4.12 -48.69
N GLY A 43 -11.75 -4.23 -48.12
CA GLY A 43 -11.01 -3.15 -47.48
C GLY A 43 -11.51 -2.77 -46.09
N LYS A 44 -12.49 -3.49 -45.53
CA LYS A 44 -13.03 -3.24 -44.18
C LYS A 44 -12.09 -3.82 -43.13
N LEU A 45 -11.81 -3.06 -42.08
CA LEU A 45 -11.04 -3.57 -40.95
C LEU A 45 -11.82 -4.65 -40.21
N GLN A 46 -11.16 -5.78 -39.99
CA GLN A 46 -11.59 -6.84 -39.09
C GLN A 46 -10.53 -7.01 -38.00
N PHE A 47 -10.96 -6.84 -36.76
CA PHE A 47 -10.15 -7.11 -35.58
C PHE A 47 -10.08 -8.61 -35.32
N ASP A 48 -8.93 -9.09 -34.88
CA ASP A 48 -8.80 -10.47 -34.45
C ASP A 48 -9.74 -10.75 -33.26
N LYS A 49 -10.48 -11.85 -33.37
CA LYS A 49 -11.40 -12.33 -32.35
C LYS A 49 -10.75 -13.37 -31.45
N GLN A 50 -9.61 -13.93 -31.84
CA GLN A 50 -8.84 -14.86 -31.02
C GLN A 50 -8.11 -14.08 -29.94
N LYS A 51 -8.70 -14.07 -28.75
CA LYS A 51 -8.10 -13.52 -27.55
C LYS A 51 -7.20 -14.57 -26.91
N GLN A 52 -5.96 -14.21 -26.59
CA GLN A 52 -5.03 -15.06 -25.86
C GLN A 52 -5.08 -14.75 -24.36
N PRO A 53 -4.77 -15.70 -23.47
CA PRO A 53 -4.63 -15.40 -22.06
C PRO A 53 -3.57 -14.32 -21.81
N ILE A 54 -3.86 -13.40 -20.90
CA ILE A 54 -2.94 -12.34 -20.50
C ILE A 54 -2.68 -12.48 -19.00
N SER A 55 -1.50 -12.95 -18.65
CA SER A 55 -1.04 -12.97 -17.27
C SER A 55 -0.83 -11.54 -16.77
N ILE A 56 -1.28 -11.31 -15.54
CA ILE A 56 -1.02 -10.07 -14.81
C ILE A 56 0.34 -10.26 -14.13
N ASN A 57 1.40 -10.26 -14.94
CA ASN A 57 2.79 -10.32 -14.49
C ASN A 57 3.42 -8.95 -14.67
N PHE A 58 3.55 -8.21 -13.57
CA PHE A 58 4.26 -6.94 -13.53
C PHE A 58 5.74 -7.22 -13.25
N HIS A 59 6.66 -6.80 -14.13
CA HIS A 59 8.04 -6.52 -13.72
C HIS A 59 8.08 -5.33 -12.72
N SER A 60 7.09 -4.43 -12.78
CA SER A 60 6.81 -3.38 -11.80
C SER A 60 6.02 -3.86 -10.58
N THR A 61 6.22 -5.11 -10.11
CA THR A 61 5.56 -5.64 -8.90
C THR A 61 5.75 -4.68 -7.72
N GLN A 62 6.93 -4.06 -7.66
CA GLN A 62 7.32 -3.09 -6.65
C GLN A 62 6.36 -1.89 -6.52
N LEU A 63 5.83 -1.33 -7.63
CA LEU A 63 4.93 -0.17 -7.54
C LEU A 63 3.56 -0.56 -6.96
N VAL A 64 3.02 -1.69 -7.42
CA VAL A 64 1.73 -2.20 -6.95
C VAL A 64 1.84 -2.66 -5.49
N GLU A 65 2.92 -3.34 -5.14
CA GLU A 65 3.25 -3.72 -3.76
C GLU A 65 3.40 -2.49 -2.86
N GLN A 66 4.14 -1.47 -3.30
CA GLN A 66 4.25 -0.19 -2.58
C GLN A 66 2.87 0.45 -2.38
N MET A 67 2.02 0.49 -3.41
CA MET A 67 0.67 1.04 -3.31
C MET A 67 -0.18 0.27 -2.29
N LEU A 68 -0.12 -1.06 -2.30
CA LEU A 68 -0.84 -1.91 -1.35
C LEU A 68 -0.32 -1.73 0.08
N ASP A 69 1.00 -1.60 0.27
CA ASP A 69 1.62 -1.27 1.55
C ASP A 69 1.15 0.10 2.05
N TYR A 70 1.22 1.14 1.21
CA TYR A 70 0.72 2.47 1.55
C TYR A 70 -0.75 2.42 1.93
N ARG A 71 -1.58 1.69 1.18
CA ARG A 71 -3.00 1.48 1.51
C ARG A 71 -3.16 0.87 2.89
N LEU A 72 -2.40 -0.20 3.21
CA LEU A 72 -2.50 -0.86 4.50
C LEU A 72 -2.05 0.06 5.66
N ARG A 73 -1.00 0.87 5.44
CA ARG A 73 -0.56 1.92 6.38
C ARG A 73 -1.67 2.95 6.62
N GLN A 74 -2.36 3.39 5.58
CA GLN A 74 -3.51 4.32 5.72
C GLN A 74 -4.68 3.69 6.47
N LEU A 75 -5.03 2.43 6.17
CA LEU A 75 -6.07 1.70 6.90
C LEU A 75 -5.70 1.52 8.38
N THR A 76 -4.41 1.28 8.66
CA THR A 76 -3.89 1.15 10.02
C THR A 76 -3.96 2.46 10.79
N TYR A 77 -3.62 3.58 10.15
CA TYR A 77 -3.81 4.91 10.72
C TYR A 77 -5.30 5.19 10.99
N LEU A 78 -6.18 4.89 10.03
CA LEU A 78 -7.63 5.02 10.19
C LEU A 78 -8.16 4.18 11.36
N SER A 79 -7.58 3.01 11.63
CA SER A 79 -8.00 2.13 12.74
C SER A 79 -7.83 2.75 14.13
N GLN A 80 -7.07 3.84 14.25
CA GLN A 80 -6.94 4.58 15.52
C GLN A 80 -8.22 5.35 15.85
N GLN A 81 -8.96 5.82 14.84
CA GLN A 81 -10.16 6.65 15.00
C GLN A 81 -11.46 5.93 14.60
N GLN A 82 -11.35 4.92 13.75
CA GLN A 82 -12.46 4.19 13.15
C GLN A 82 -12.34 2.70 13.44
N ILE A 83 -13.43 1.96 13.29
CA ILE A 83 -13.35 0.50 13.23
C ILE A 83 -13.03 0.14 11.79
N VAL A 84 -11.94 -0.57 11.56
CA VAL A 84 -11.56 -1.04 10.23
C VAL A 84 -11.73 -2.56 10.21
N ARG A 85 -12.21 -3.08 9.09
CA ARG A 85 -12.29 -4.51 8.80
C ARG A 85 -11.66 -4.79 7.45
N ILE A 86 -10.85 -5.84 7.41
CA ILE A 86 -10.17 -6.34 6.23
C ILE A 86 -10.46 -7.84 6.15
N HIS A 87 -11.09 -8.23 5.07
CA HIS A 87 -11.49 -9.60 4.80
C HIS A 87 -10.84 -10.10 3.52
N GLU A 88 -10.50 -11.37 3.50
CA GLU A 88 -10.03 -12.06 2.30
C GLU A 88 -11.08 -13.07 1.84
N GLY A 89 -11.34 -13.07 0.53
CA GLY A 89 -12.21 -14.03 -0.13
C GLY A 89 -11.51 -14.69 -1.31
N GLN A 90 -11.62 -16.01 -1.43
CA GLN A 90 -11.15 -16.74 -2.60
C GLN A 90 -12.19 -16.67 -3.71
N LEU A 91 -11.77 -16.18 -4.88
CA LEU A 91 -12.60 -16.18 -6.07
C LEU A 91 -12.88 -17.64 -6.52
N ILE A 92 -14.15 -18.04 -6.61
CA ILE A 92 -14.56 -19.40 -7.04
C ILE A 92 -14.73 -19.47 -8.55
N SER A 93 -15.45 -18.49 -9.09
CA SER A 93 -15.78 -18.38 -10.50
C SER A 93 -14.99 -17.26 -11.15
N GLN A 94 -14.95 -17.19 -12.48
CA GLN A 94 -14.27 -16.08 -13.13
C GLN A 94 -14.96 -14.76 -12.78
N LEU A 95 -14.18 -13.69 -12.64
CA LEU A 95 -14.69 -12.36 -12.35
C LEU A 95 -14.75 -11.55 -13.63
N VAL A 96 -15.85 -10.85 -13.83
CA VAL A 96 -15.99 -9.89 -14.92
C VAL A 96 -16.61 -8.66 -14.34
N HIS A 97 -16.00 -7.51 -14.54
CA HIS A 97 -16.55 -6.25 -14.08
C HIS A 97 -16.26 -5.17 -15.12
N GLY A 98 -17.26 -4.33 -15.40
CA GLY A 98 -17.16 -3.31 -16.43
C GLY A 98 -17.69 -3.70 -17.81
N LEU A 99 -18.33 -4.87 -17.99
CA LEU A 99 -18.94 -5.19 -19.28
C LEU A 99 -20.00 -4.15 -19.66
N GLY A 100 -19.89 -3.59 -20.86
CA GLY A 100 -20.86 -2.65 -21.42
C GLY A 100 -20.38 -1.20 -21.51
N THR A 101 -19.20 -0.84 -20.97
CA THR A 101 -18.58 0.44 -21.30
C THR A 101 -18.17 0.46 -22.78
N SER A 102 -18.52 1.54 -23.47
CA SER A 102 -18.29 1.73 -24.89
C SER A 102 -16.79 1.79 -25.20
N HIS A 103 -16.24 0.68 -25.68
CA HIS A 103 -14.90 0.61 -26.25
C HIS A 103 -14.93 -0.20 -27.55
N VAL A 104 -14.04 0.16 -28.50
CA VAL A 104 -13.95 -0.41 -29.86
C VAL A 104 -13.87 -1.95 -29.87
N THR A 105 -13.44 -2.53 -28.75
CA THR A 105 -13.06 -3.93 -28.59
C THR A 105 -14.12 -4.75 -27.87
N ASN A 106 -15.22 -4.13 -27.40
CA ASN A 106 -16.27 -4.73 -26.58
C ASN A 106 -15.75 -5.50 -25.35
N THR A 107 -14.52 -5.20 -24.92
CA THR A 107 -13.83 -5.91 -23.83
C THR A 107 -13.57 -4.94 -22.70
N ALA A 108 -14.61 -4.26 -22.25
CA ALA A 108 -14.45 -3.34 -21.15
C ALA A 108 -14.37 -4.13 -19.85
N MET A 109 -13.15 -4.20 -19.32
CA MET A 109 -12.88 -4.62 -17.96
C MET A 109 -12.50 -3.39 -17.17
N THR A 110 -12.95 -3.29 -15.92
CA THR A 110 -12.58 -2.17 -15.06
C THR A 110 -11.12 -2.30 -14.63
N ILE A 111 -10.28 -1.40 -15.14
CA ILE A 111 -8.85 -1.35 -14.90
C ILE A 111 -8.51 0.00 -14.30
N HIS A 112 -7.67 0.00 -13.28
CA HIS A 112 -7.24 1.22 -12.62
C HIS A 112 -6.35 2.04 -13.56
N HIS A 113 -6.69 3.32 -13.74
CA HIS A 113 -6.08 4.18 -14.75
C HIS A 113 -4.60 4.53 -14.48
N VAL A 114 -4.17 4.53 -13.22
CA VAL A 114 -2.74 4.76 -12.85
C VAL A 114 -1.95 3.45 -12.86
N TYR A 115 -2.40 2.47 -12.07
CA TYR A 115 -1.65 1.24 -11.83
C TYR A 115 -1.81 0.19 -12.93
N GLY A 116 -2.78 0.35 -13.84
CA GLY A 116 -3.02 -0.62 -14.90
C GLY A 116 -3.45 -2.00 -14.39
N ILE A 117 -4.01 -2.12 -13.18
CA ILE A 117 -4.45 -3.40 -12.59
C ILE A 117 -5.98 -3.51 -12.57
N PRO A 118 -6.57 -4.73 -12.64
CA PRO A 118 -7.99 -4.89 -12.39
C PRO A 118 -8.37 -4.43 -10.98
N TYR A 119 -9.53 -3.79 -10.86
CA TYR A 119 -10.07 -3.42 -9.55
C TYR A 119 -11.60 -3.42 -9.57
N LEU A 120 -12.20 -3.58 -8.39
CA LEU A 120 -13.63 -3.38 -8.16
C LEU A 120 -13.82 -2.05 -7.43
N PRO A 121 -14.62 -1.12 -7.97
CA PRO A 121 -14.95 0.12 -7.29
C PRO A 121 -15.70 -0.13 -5.98
N ALA A 122 -15.44 0.68 -4.97
CA ALA A 122 -16.11 0.70 -3.68
C ALA A 122 -17.64 0.80 -3.82
N SER A 123 -18.11 1.54 -4.82
CA SER A 123 -19.53 1.67 -5.15
C SER A 123 -20.16 0.35 -5.58
N SER A 124 -19.41 -0.51 -6.28
CA SER A 124 -19.89 -1.84 -6.68
C SER A 124 -19.98 -2.76 -5.46
N VAL A 125 -19.00 -2.69 -4.54
CA VAL A 125 -19.03 -3.43 -3.28
C VAL A 125 -20.20 -2.98 -2.41
N LYS A 126 -20.35 -1.68 -2.18
CA LYS A 126 -21.51 -1.11 -1.46
C LYS A 126 -22.82 -1.52 -2.11
N GLY A 127 -22.88 -1.46 -3.44
CA GLY A 127 -24.06 -1.80 -4.24
C GLY A 127 -24.49 -3.25 -4.07
N ILE A 128 -23.55 -4.21 -4.13
CA ILE A 128 -23.91 -5.63 -3.98
C ILE A 128 -24.33 -5.96 -2.55
N VAL A 129 -23.67 -5.38 -1.53
CA VAL A 129 -24.07 -5.58 -0.12
C VAL A 129 -25.46 -5.00 0.12
N ARG A 130 -25.75 -3.81 -0.43
CA ARG A 130 -27.09 -3.20 -0.39
C ARG A 130 -28.11 -4.09 -1.08
N HIS A 131 -27.81 -4.55 -2.28
CA HIS A 131 -28.72 -5.38 -3.06
C HIS A 131 -29.03 -6.71 -2.37
N TRP A 132 -28.03 -7.35 -1.76
CA TRP A 132 -28.22 -8.54 -0.95
C TRP A 132 -29.15 -8.28 0.22
N PHE A 133 -28.94 -7.19 0.98
CA PHE A 133 -29.84 -6.81 2.06
C PHE A 133 -31.29 -6.67 1.57
N LEU A 134 -31.51 -5.96 0.46
CA LEU A 134 -32.83 -5.75 -0.11
C LEU A 134 -33.50 -7.07 -0.51
N GLN A 135 -32.76 -8.01 -1.11
CA GLN A 135 -33.30 -9.31 -1.49
C GLN A 135 -33.64 -10.15 -0.26
N THR A 136 -32.71 -10.25 0.69
CA THR A 136 -32.84 -11.12 1.87
C THR A 136 -33.93 -10.65 2.83
N PHE A 137 -33.99 -9.34 3.08
CA PHE A 137 -34.87 -8.79 4.12
C PHE A 137 -36.13 -8.14 3.57
N LEU A 138 -36.09 -7.61 2.36
CA LEU A 138 -37.20 -6.85 1.77
C LEU A 138 -37.76 -7.47 0.49
N LYS A 139 -37.37 -8.70 0.16
CA LYS A 139 -37.82 -9.44 -1.04
C LYS A 139 -37.64 -8.64 -2.34
N GLY A 140 -36.60 -7.80 -2.38
CA GLY A 140 -36.27 -6.94 -3.52
C GLY A 140 -37.11 -5.67 -3.64
N ASN A 141 -37.98 -5.36 -2.68
CA ASN A 141 -38.82 -4.16 -2.74
C ASN A 141 -38.08 -2.94 -2.15
N GLU A 142 -37.44 -2.16 -3.03
CA GLU A 142 -36.68 -0.96 -2.64
C GLU A 142 -37.56 0.12 -1.99
N LYS A 143 -38.84 0.20 -2.38
CA LYS A 143 -39.78 1.21 -1.86
C LYS A 143 -39.99 1.11 -0.36
N LEU A 144 -39.84 -0.09 0.21
CA LEU A 144 -39.97 -0.30 1.66
C LEU A 144 -38.90 0.43 2.46
N VAL A 145 -37.78 0.77 1.84
CA VAL A 145 -36.73 1.62 2.43
C VAL A 145 -37.04 3.11 2.23
N GLU A 146 -37.65 3.47 1.10
CA GLU A 146 -37.82 4.87 0.70
C GLU A 146 -39.09 5.52 1.28
N GLU A 147 -40.14 4.72 1.51
CA GLU A 147 -41.44 5.20 1.98
C GLU A 147 -41.57 5.06 3.51
N LYS A 148 -42.13 6.08 4.17
CA LYS A 148 -42.52 6.04 5.60
C LYS A 148 -43.78 5.19 5.78
N ILE A 149 -43.62 3.87 5.66
CA ILE A 149 -44.68 2.89 5.90
C ILE A 149 -44.70 2.55 7.40
N GLU A 150 -45.88 2.24 7.96
CA GLU A 150 -45.96 1.67 9.31
C GLU A 150 -45.21 0.33 9.35
N ARG A 151 -44.23 0.24 10.26
CA ARG A 151 -43.36 -0.93 10.42
C ARG A 151 -43.59 -1.55 11.77
N SER A 152 -43.49 -2.88 11.83
CA SER A 152 -43.34 -3.57 13.11
C SER A 152 -42.03 -3.16 13.80
N GLU A 153 -41.94 -3.37 15.12
CA GLU A 153 -40.74 -2.99 15.91
C GLU A 153 -39.45 -3.64 15.35
N ASN A 154 -39.54 -4.89 14.88
CA ASN A 154 -38.41 -5.61 14.28
C ASN A 154 -38.00 -5.03 12.92
N GLU A 155 -38.97 -4.67 12.08
CA GLU A 155 -38.70 -4.05 10.77
C GLU A 155 -38.10 -2.65 10.93
N GLU A 156 -38.55 -1.90 11.92
CA GLU A 156 -38.00 -0.58 12.23
C GLU A 156 -36.54 -0.68 12.72
N LYS A 157 -36.22 -1.68 13.55
CA LYS A 157 -34.84 -1.95 13.95
C LYS A 157 -33.96 -2.30 12.74
N LEU A 158 -34.46 -3.15 11.84
CA LEU A 158 -33.75 -3.55 10.63
C LEU A 158 -33.51 -2.37 9.67
N TYR A 159 -34.51 -1.50 9.53
CA TYR A 159 -34.39 -0.26 8.76
C TYR A 159 -33.33 0.68 9.35
N LYS A 160 -33.29 0.83 10.67
CA LYS A 160 -32.26 1.64 11.34
C LYS A 160 -30.85 1.10 11.11
N VAL A 161 -30.68 -0.23 11.07
CA VAL A 161 -29.38 -0.84 10.70
C VAL A 161 -29.04 -0.50 9.25
N TYR A 162 -30.01 -0.61 8.33
CA TYR A 162 -29.80 -0.23 6.94
C TYR A 162 -29.35 1.24 6.80
N GLU A 163 -30.02 2.18 7.48
CA GLU A 163 -29.63 3.59 7.46
C GLU A 163 -28.25 3.81 8.08
N ASP A 164 -27.92 3.11 9.17
CA ASP A 164 -26.59 3.16 9.77
C ASP A 164 -25.51 2.70 8.80
N VAL A 165 -25.77 1.67 7.99
CA VAL A 165 -24.80 1.14 7.02
C VAL A 165 -24.72 2.01 5.76
N PHE A 166 -25.84 2.20 5.06
CA PHE A 166 -25.85 2.77 3.71
C PHE A 166 -26.16 4.26 3.68
N GLY A 167 -26.85 4.77 4.70
CA GLY A 167 -27.46 6.09 4.73
C GLY A 167 -28.83 6.15 4.09
N SER A 168 -29.41 7.35 4.11
CA SER A 168 -30.63 7.74 3.42
C SER A 168 -30.40 9.06 2.67
N GLN A 169 -31.44 9.63 2.05
CA GLN A 169 -31.34 10.95 1.42
C GLN A 169 -31.02 12.07 2.43
N GLU A 170 -31.44 11.90 3.69
CA GLU A 170 -31.26 12.89 4.75
C GLU A 170 -30.03 12.61 5.62
N ASN A 171 -29.63 11.33 5.73
CA ASN A 171 -28.56 10.89 6.64
C ASN A 171 -27.42 10.19 5.90
N ARG A 172 -26.18 10.63 6.18
CA ARG A 172 -24.98 9.94 5.69
C ARG A 172 -24.82 8.59 6.41
N GLY A 173 -24.59 7.52 5.64
CA GLY A 173 -24.22 6.20 6.17
C GLY A 173 -22.90 6.23 6.93
N LYS A 174 -22.78 5.38 7.96
CA LYS A 174 -21.61 5.33 8.85
C LYS A 174 -20.49 4.43 8.34
N VAL A 175 -20.79 3.56 7.37
CA VAL A 175 -19.85 2.60 6.78
C VAL A 175 -19.25 3.16 5.49
N ASN A 176 -17.92 3.19 5.40
CA ASN A 176 -17.19 3.51 4.17
C ASN A 176 -16.63 2.22 3.59
N PHE A 177 -17.05 1.88 2.37
CA PHE A 177 -16.47 0.79 1.60
C PHE A 177 -15.26 1.32 0.82
N PHE A 178 -14.23 0.49 0.63
CA PHE A 178 -13.04 0.85 -0.14
C PHE A 178 -12.95 0.08 -1.46
N ASP A 179 -12.20 0.62 -2.40
CA ASP A 179 -11.90 -0.06 -3.67
C ASP A 179 -11.14 -1.36 -3.41
N VAL A 180 -11.35 -2.35 -4.27
CA VAL A 180 -10.72 -3.67 -4.17
C VAL A 180 -9.73 -3.82 -5.31
N TYR A 181 -8.45 -3.81 -5.01
CA TYR A 181 -7.38 -3.99 -5.98
C TYR A 181 -7.05 -5.46 -6.16
N ILE A 182 -6.85 -5.89 -7.41
CA ILE A 182 -6.55 -7.28 -7.75
C ILE A 182 -5.20 -7.31 -8.48
N PRO A 183 -4.09 -7.34 -7.74
CA PRO A 183 -2.75 -7.14 -8.30
C PRO A 183 -2.21 -8.36 -9.05
N SER A 184 -2.82 -9.53 -8.88
CA SER A 184 -2.39 -10.79 -9.46
C SER A 184 -3.57 -11.54 -10.06
N GLY A 185 -3.27 -12.37 -11.06
CA GLY A 185 -4.26 -13.17 -11.77
C GLY A 185 -3.93 -13.32 -13.24
N THR A 186 -4.89 -13.84 -13.99
CA THR A 186 -4.79 -14.01 -15.44
C THR A 186 -6.12 -13.66 -16.07
N LEU A 187 -6.08 -12.83 -17.11
CA LEU A 187 -7.23 -12.64 -17.98
C LEU A 187 -7.29 -13.80 -18.96
N ILE A 188 -8.37 -14.57 -18.92
CA ILE A 188 -8.60 -15.64 -19.88
C ILE A 188 -9.73 -15.24 -20.83
N PRO A 189 -9.63 -15.63 -22.11
CA PRO A 189 -10.70 -15.42 -23.06
C PRO A 189 -11.90 -16.31 -22.70
N ASP A 190 -13.10 -15.74 -22.82
CA ASP A 190 -14.37 -16.44 -22.70
C ASP A 190 -15.31 -15.97 -23.81
N VAL A 191 -16.40 -16.69 -24.06
CA VAL A 191 -17.30 -16.44 -25.18
C VAL A 191 -18.74 -16.31 -24.71
N MET A 192 -19.42 -15.29 -25.24
CA MET A 192 -20.87 -15.17 -25.07
C MET A 192 -21.58 -15.21 -26.41
N THR A 193 -22.75 -15.84 -26.44
CA THR A 193 -23.62 -15.88 -27.61
C THR A 193 -24.97 -15.30 -27.25
N VAL A 194 -25.41 -14.28 -27.99
CA VAL A 194 -26.75 -13.69 -27.80
C VAL A 194 -27.74 -14.53 -28.61
N HIS A 195 -28.69 -15.18 -27.92
CA HIS A 195 -29.70 -16.04 -28.55
C HIS A 195 -30.65 -15.24 -29.46
N PHE A 196 -31.20 -14.11 -28.98
CA PHE A 196 -32.14 -13.28 -29.73
C PHE A 196 -31.54 -11.94 -30.16
N GLY A 197 -30.41 -11.98 -30.88
CA GLY A 197 -29.67 -10.77 -31.26
C GLY A 197 -30.51 -9.70 -31.98
N ASN A 198 -31.41 -10.13 -32.87
CA ASN A 198 -32.28 -9.24 -33.64
C ASN A 198 -33.42 -8.62 -32.79
N TYR A 199 -33.97 -9.37 -31.83
CA TYR A 199 -34.96 -8.86 -30.87
C TYR A 199 -34.36 -7.72 -30.03
N TYR A 200 -33.19 -7.94 -29.44
CA TYR A 200 -32.53 -6.92 -28.62
C TYR A 200 -32.07 -5.71 -29.44
N SER A 201 -31.50 -5.93 -30.64
CA SER A 201 -31.02 -4.85 -31.51
C SER A 201 -32.15 -3.97 -32.03
N SER A 202 -33.33 -4.56 -32.25
CA SER A 202 -34.52 -3.84 -32.72
C SER A 202 -35.35 -3.22 -31.58
N LYS A 203 -34.90 -3.35 -30.32
CA LYS A 203 -35.65 -2.97 -29.12
C LYS A 203 -37.06 -3.58 -29.07
N GLY A 204 -37.18 -4.85 -29.46
CA GLY A 204 -38.43 -5.61 -29.43
C GLY A 204 -39.36 -5.42 -30.64
N LYS A 205 -38.91 -4.73 -31.70
CA LYS A 205 -39.71 -4.60 -32.95
C LYS A 205 -39.70 -5.87 -33.80
N SER A 206 -38.65 -6.67 -33.72
CA SER A 206 -38.60 -8.01 -34.32
C SER A 206 -38.96 -9.05 -33.26
N PRO A 207 -39.74 -10.11 -33.59
CA PRO A 207 -40.07 -11.17 -32.64
C PRO A 207 -38.81 -11.92 -32.19
N ALA A 208 -38.87 -12.50 -30.98
CA ALA A 208 -37.84 -13.41 -30.49
C ALA A 208 -37.98 -14.74 -31.24
N SER A 209 -37.10 -14.97 -32.21
CA SER A 209 -37.09 -16.15 -33.07
C SER A 209 -35.78 -16.93 -32.93
N ASP A 210 -35.86 -18.26 -33.01
CA ASP A 210 -34.73 -19.19 -32.85
C ASP A 210 -33.90 -19.36 -34.13
N ASP A 211 -34.28 -18.68 -35.22
CA ASP A 211 -33.60 -18.69 -36.52
C ASP A 211 -32.39 -17.74 -36.59
N ASN A 212 -32.10 -17.03 -35.50
CA ASN A 212 -31.02 -16.06 -35.45
C ASN A 212 -29.65 -16.74 -35.51
N ARG A 213 -28.82 -16.33 -36.48
CA ARG A 213 -27.42 -16.76 -36.57
C ARG A 213 -26.66 -16.36 -35.30
N LEU A 214 -26.12 -17.36 -34.59
CA LEU A 214 -25.29 -17.14 -33.41
C LEU A 214 -24.07 -16.29 -33.76
N LYS A 215 -23.87 -15.23 -32.95
CA LYS A 215 -22.70 -14.34 -33.04
C LYS A 215 -21.87 -14.50 -31.76
N PRO A 216 -20.83 -15.34 -31.76
CA PRO A 216 -19.89 -15.44 -30.65
C PRO A 216 -19.18 -14.09 -30.45
N ILE A 217 -19.26 -13.57 -29.23
CA ILE A 217 -18.60 -12.35 -28.78
C ILE A 217 -17.56 -12.76 -27.74
N PRO A 218 -16.26 -12.76 -28.09
CA PRO A 218 -15.21 -13.07 -27.13
C PRO A 218 -14.99 -11.89 -26.19
N PHE A 219 -14.78 -12.16 -24.90
CA PHE A 219 -14.49 -11.17 -23.87
C PHE A 219 -13.45 -11.73 -22.89
N TYR A 220 -12.83 -10.87 -22.08
CA TYR A 220 -11.89 -11.31 -21.05
C TYR A 220 -12.61 -11.48 -19.72
N VAL A 221 -12.23 -12.53 -19.00
CA VAL A 221 -12.62 -12.76 -17.61
C VAL A 221 -11.37 -12.92 -16.76
N LEU A 222 -11.42 -12.40 -15.54
CA LEU A 222 -10.33 -12.50 -14.59
C LEU A 222 -10.42 -13.81 -13.81
N LYS A 223 -9.32 -14.55 -13.79
CA LYS A 223 -9.09 -15.65 -12.86
C LYS A 223 -7.99 -15.24 -11.88
N SER A 224 -8.22 -15.47 -10.60
CA SER A 224 -7.22 -15.27 -9.54
C SER A 224 -7.18 -16.50 -8.65
N ASP A 225 -5.98 -17.06 -8.46
CA ASP A 225 -5.74 -18.12 -7.48
C ASP A 225 -5.40 -17.53 -6.10
N ALA A 226 -4.99 -16.26 -6.03
CA ALA A 226 -4.76 -15.56 -4.77
C ALA A 226 -6.07 -15.02 -4.16
N PRO A 227 -6.19 -14.97 -2.82
CA PRO A 227 -7.30 -14.32 -2.14
C PRO A 227 -7.38 -12.83 -2.49
N ILE A 228 -8.60 -12.32 -2.58
CA ILE A 228 -8.88 -10.91 -2.87
C ILE A 228 -9.31 -10.21 -1.58
N GLU A 229 -8.72 -9.04 -1.33
CA GLU A 229 -8.91 -8.27 -0.10
C GLU A 229 -10.05 -7.24 -0.22
N PHE A 230 -11.03 -7.35 0.66
CA PHE A 230 -12.14 -6.43 0.82
C PHE A 230 -11.99 -5.68 2.14
N ALA A 231 -12.04 -4.34 2.10
CA ALA A 231 -11.94 -3.51 3.29
C ALA A 231 -13.10 -2.53 3.41
N PHE A 232 -13.51 -2.26 4.65
CA PHE A 232 -14.43 -1.17 4.98
C PHE A 232 -14.07 -0.57 6.34
N SER A 233 -14.56 0.65 6.61
CA SER A 233 -14.43 1.30 7.91
C SER A 233 -15.76 1.83 8.44
N ILE A 234 -15.87 1.95 9.76
CA ILE A 234 -17.03 2.52 10.46
C ILE A 234 -16.58 3.75 11.24
N GLN A 235 -17.22 4.89 10.96
CA GLN A 235 -16.93 6.14 11.64
C GLN A 235 -17.55 6.17 13.04
N LYS A 236 -16.72 6.36 14.08
CA LYS A 236 -17.14 6.44 15.49
C LYS A 236 -17.70 7.81 15.90
N LEU A 237 -18.15 8.64 14.95
CA LEU A 237 -18.47 10.05 15.20
C LEU A 237 -19.88 10.31 15.75
N ARG A 238 -20.85 9.45 15.43
CA ARG A 238 -22.27 9.63 15.82
C ARG A 238 -22.86 8.32 16.28
N LYS A 239 -23.72 8.37 17.30
CA LYS A 239 -24.49 7.20 17.77
C LYS A 239 -25.23 6.55 16.59
N THR A 240 -25.32 5.24 16.63
CA THR A 240 -26.12 4.42 15.73
C THR A 240 -27.60 4.65 15.97
N ASN A 241 -28.39 4.69 14.91
CA ASN A 241 -29.85 4.80 15.00
C ASN A 241 -30.45 3.47 15.49
N SER A 242 -29.79 2.36 15.17
CA SER A 242 -30.20 0.99 15.49
C SER A 242 -29.89 0.52 16.91
N CYS A 243 -29.24 1.37 17.72
CA CYS A 243 -28.75 1.07 19.07
C CYS A 243 -27.66 -0.02 19.16
N PHE A 244 -27.20 -0.59 18.05
CA PHE A 244 -26.03 -1.47 18.04
C PHE A 244 -24.75 -0.68 18.30
N SER A 245 -23.81 -1.27 19.02
CA SER A 245 -22.44 -0.76 19.08
C SER A 245 -21.80 -0.74 17.70
N PHE A 246 -20.77 0.08 17.52
CA PHE A 246 -20.03 0.12 16.26
C PHE A 246 -19.35 -1.23 15.93
N GLU A 247 -19.00 -2.02 16.95
CA GLU A 247 -18.37 -3.33 16.76
C GLU A 247 -19.39 -4.36 16.26
N GLU A 248 -20.59 -4.41 16.87
CA GLU A 248 -21.70 -5.24 16.38
C GLU A 248 -22.10 -4.84 14.96
N LEU A 249 -22.14 -3.54 14.66
CA LEU A 249 -22.39 -3.07 13.29
C LEU A 249 -21.30 -3.57 12.32
N ALA A 250 -20.04 -3.63 12.75
CA ALA A 250 -18.95 -4.15 11.93
C ALA A 250 -19.08 -5.66 11.66
N GLU A 251 -19.56 -6.43 12.64
CA GLU A 251 -19.85 -7.86 12.49
C GLU A 251 -20.99 -8.07 11.50
N ILE A 252 -22.11 -7.34 11.66
CA ILE A 252 -23.26 -7.37 10.74
C ILE A 252 -22.81 -7.08 9.30
N VAL A 253 -22.05 -6.01 9.09
CA VAL A 253 -21.56 -5.64 7.75
C VAL A 253 -20.60 -6.69 7.19
N SER A 254 -19.76 -7.30 8.03
CA SER A 254 -18.86 -8.38 7.62
C SER A 254 -19.63 -9.59 7.11
N ASP A 255 -20.70 -9.97 7.81
CA ASP A 255 -21.59 -11.07 7.43
C ASP A 255 -22.36 -10.75 6.14
N TRP A 256 -22.90 -9.53 6.02
CA TRP A 256 -23.60 -9.10 4.80
C TRP A 256 -22.67 -9.10 3.59
N LEU A 257 -21.44 -8.62 3.75
CA LEU A 257 -20.43 -8.62 2.70
C LEU A 257 -20.07 -10.05 2.26
N LYS A 258 -19.84 -10.96 3.21
CA LYS A 258 -19.57 -12.37 2.96
C LYS A 258 -20.72 -13.02 2.19
N ASN A 259 -21.96 -12.87 2.66
CA ASN A 259 -23.14 -13.50 2.06
C ASN A 259 -23.46 -12.91 0.68
N ALA A 260 -23.36 -11.59 0.52
CA ALA A 260 -23.55 -10.93 -0.77
C ALA A 260 -22.59 -11.47 -1.83
N LEU A 261 -21.31 -11.65 -1.49
CA LEU A 261 -20.29 -12.11 -2.42
C LEU A 261 -20.34 -13.63 -2.67
N SER A 262 -20.82 -14.44 -1.73
CA SER A 262 -20.98 -15.88 -1.92
C SER A 262 -22.26 -16.24 -2.69
N GLU A 263 -23.38 -15.59 -2.36
CA GLU A 263 -24.72 -15.94 -2.86
C GLU A 263 -25.09 -15.24 -4.16
N MET A 264 -24.69 -13.97 -4.32
CA MET A 264 -25.04 -13.17 -5.50
C MET A 264 -23.86 -12.99 -6.43
N GLY A 265 -22.67 -12.75 -5.87
CA GLY A 265 -21.47 -12.40 -6.61
C GLY A 265 -21.45 -10.95 -7.07
N ILE A 266 -20.28 -10.45 -7.44
CA ILE A 266 -20.05 -9.06 -7.83
C ILE A 266 -19.58 -8.96 -9.29
N GLY A 267 -20.01 -7.89 -9.96
CA GLY A 267 -19.62 -7.60 -11.34
C GLY A 267 -20.74 -7.89 -12.33
N SER A 268 -20.35 -8.33 -13.51
CA SER A 268 -21.22 -8.61 -14.66
C SER A 268 -21.48 -10.10 -14.78
N LYS A 269 -22.65 -10.47 -15.34
CA LYS A 269 -23.06 -11.87 -15.55
C LYS A 269 -23.12 -12.73 -14.27
N THR A 270 -23.42 -12.12 -13.13
CA THR A 270 -23.61 -12.80 -11.84
C THR A 270 -24.68 -13.89 -11.88
N ALA A 271 -25.75 -13.69 -12.68
CA ALA A 271 -26.79 -14.69 -12.92
C ALA A 271 -26.27 -15.98 -13.59
N SER A 272 -25.16 -15.90 -14.34
CA SER A 272 -24.48 -17.06 -14.93
C SER A 272 -23.37 -17.63 -14.03
N GLY A 273 -23.23 -17.10 -12.79
CA GLY A 273 -22.31 -17.61 -11.79
C GLY A 273 -20.99 -16.84 -11.63
N TYR A 274 -20.72 -15.80 -12.44
CA TYR A 274 -19.46 -15.03 -12.36
C TYR A 274 -19.35 -14.20 -11.07
N GLY A 275 -18.12 -13.99 -10.61
CA GLY A 275 -17.78 -13.07 -9.52
C GLY A 275 -18.17 -13.54 -8.11
N ARG A 276 -18.23 -14.86 -7.88
CA ARG A 276 -18.59 -15.45 -6.57
C ARG A 276 -17.36 -15.80 -5.74
N PHE A 277 -17.48 -15.69 -4.42
CA PHE A 277 -16.38 -15.89 -3.47
C PHE A 277 -16.66 -16.97 -2.42
N SER A 278 -15.60 -17.64 -1.96
CA SER A 278 -15.60 -18.64 -0.88
C SER A 278 -14.41 -18.43 0.05
N LYS A 279 -14.23 -19.33 1.04
CA LYS A 279 -13.08 -19.35 1.96
C LYS A 279 -12.83 -17.98 2.59
N TRP A 280 -13.90 -17.41 3.15
CA TRP A 280 -13.89 -16.09 3.73
C TRP A 280 -13.11 -16.06 5.05
N LYS A 281 -12.17 -15.12 5.20
CA LYS A 281 -11.36 -14.95 6.41
C LYS A 281 -11.28 -13.48 6.80
N ASP A 282 -11.54 -13.17 8.08
CA ASP A 282 -11.20 -11.88 8.66
C ASP A 282 -9.69 -11.86 8.97
N VAL A 283 -8.95 -11.00 8.27
CA VAL A 283 -7.50 -10.83 8.42
C VAL A 283 -7.13 -9.50 9.08
N THR A 284 -8.13 -8.79 9.62
CA THR A 284 -7.97 -7.45 10.22
C THR A 284 -6.90 -7.44 11.30
N LYS A 285 -6.98 -8.37 12.26
CA LYS A 285 -6.05 -8.43 13.39
C LYS A 285 -4.64 -8.76 12.90
N GLU A 286 -4.51 -9.76 12.03
CA GLU A 286 -3.23 -10.20 11.47
C GLU A 286 -2.52 -9.03 10.76
N LYS A 287 -3.20 -8.33 9.85
CA LYS A 287 -2.59 -7.24 9.07
C LYS A 287 -2.35 -5.97 9.89
N ILE A 288 -3.34 -5.51 10.65
CA ILE A 288 -3.24 -4.23 11.36
C ILE A 288 -2.32 -4.34 12.59
N VAL A 289 -2.36 -5.45 13.35
CA VAL A 289 -1.51 -5.58 14.55
C VAL A 289 -0.04 -5.73 14.14
N ASN A 290 0.26 -6.56 13.14
CA ASN A 290 1.62 -6.75 12.66
C ASN A 290 2.20 -5.42 12.16
N LEU A 291 1.44 -4.66 11.36
CA LEU A 291 1.90 -3.37 10.85
C LEU A 291 2.02 -2.30 11.94
N LYS A 292 1.16 -2.30 12.97
CA LYS A 292 1.31 -1.38 14.12
C LYS A 292 2.63 -1.62 14.84
N GLN A 293 2.99 -2.87 15.09
CA GLN A 293 4.25 -3.22 15.74
C GLN A 293 5.46 -2.81 14.88
N GLU A 294 5.38 -3.00 13.56
CA GLU A 294 6.42 -2.54 12.63
C GLU A 294 6.57 -1.02 12.64
N LEU A 295 5.46 -0.27 12.56
CA LEU A 295 5.45 1.19 12.61
C LEU A 295 5.98 1.76 13.93
N GLU A 296 5.69 1.09 15.06
CA GLU A 296 6.23 1.47 16.37
C GLU A 296 7.75 1.31 16.41
N ARG A 297 8.28 0.18 15.90
CA ARG A 297 9.73 -0.05 15.78
C ARG A 297 10.39 0.98 14.88
N GLU A 298 9.83 1.23 13.68
CA GLU A 298 10.33 2.25 12.76
C GLU A 298 10.36 3.65 13.41
N ARG A 299 9.36 3.97 14.25
CA ARG A 299 9.30 5.25 14.96
C ARG A 299 10.37 5.36 16.05
N GLU A 300 10.57 4.31 16.85
CA GLU A 300 11.61 4.26 17.88
C GLU A 300 13.00 4.41 17.27
N GLU A 301 13.27 3.73 16.17
CA GLU A 301 14.53 3.85 15.42
C GLU A 301 14.75 5.26 14.87
N ARG A 302 13.71 5.88 14.29
CA ARG A 302 13.79 7.27 13.79
C ARG A 302 14.09 8.26 14.92
N VAL A 303 13.39 8.15 16.06
CA VAL A 303 13.61 9.03 17.21
C VAL A 303 15.03 8.88 17.74
N LYS A 304 15.53 7.64 17.85
CA LYS A 304 16.92 7.38 18.25
C LYS A 304 17.92 8.01 17.29
N ALA A 305 17.73 7.82 15.98
CA ALA A 305 18.60 8.40 14.96
C ALA A 305 18.56 9.94 14.93
N GLU A 306 17.42 10.56 15.22
CA GLU A 306 17.29 12.02 15.36
C GLU A 306 18.03 12.55 16.59
N ILE A 307 17.94 11.86 17.73
CA ILE A 307 18.68 12.21 18.95
C ILE A 307 20.19 12.11 18.70
N GLU A 308 20.67 11.00 18.13
CA GLU A 308 22.10 10.81 17.81
C GLU A 308 22.62 11.89 16.85
N LYS A 309 21.84 12.24 15.82
CA LYS A 309 22.19 13.34 14.90
C LYS A 309 22.22 14.69 15.60
N ALA A 310 21.27 14.97 16.49
CA ALA A 310 21.23 16.22 17.24
C ALA A 310 22.42 16.34 18.21
N GLU A 311 22.82 15.24 18.87
CA GLU A 311 24.00 15.20 19.73
C GLU A 311 25.29 15.41 18.93
N ALA A 312 25.45 14.72 17.80
CA ALA A 312 26.60 14.91 16.92
C ALA A 312 26.70 16.34 16.37
N GLN A 313 25.57 16.95 16.00
CA GLN A 313 25.52 18.35 15.58
C GLN A 313 25.92 19.30 16.70
N LYS A 314 25.38 19.11 17.91
CA LYS A 314 25.77 19.91 19.10
C LYS A 314 27.26 19.79 19.38
N GLN A 315 27.81 18.58 19.32
CA GLN A 315 29.23 18.34 19.51
C GLN A 315 30.08 19.03 18.43
N THR A 316 29.64 19.00 17.18
CA THR A 316 30.32 19.66 16.05
C THR A 316 30.29 21.17 16.19
N VAL A 317 29.14 21.75 16.55
CA VAL A 317 29.00 23.20 16.79
C VAL A 317 29.89 23.64 17.96
N LEU A 318 29.89 22.87 19.07
CA LEU A 318 30.76 23.11 20.21
C LEU A 318 32.23 23.13 19.79
N LEU A 319 32.69 22.08 19.09
CA LEU A 319 34.06 21.99 18.58
C LEU A 319 34.40 23.14 17.64
N ASN A 320 33.52 23.54 16.73
CA ASN A 320 33.77 24.65 15.81
C ASN A 320 33.80 26.03 16.49
N SER A 321 33.10 26.20 17.61
CA SER A 321 33.12 27.43 18.41
C SER A 321 34.34 27.56 19.32
N MET A 322 35.04 26.44 19.59
CA MET A 322 36.24 26.39 20.39
C MET A 322 37.47 26.82 19.59
N THR A 323 38.38 27.53 20.26
CA THR A 323 39.72 27.78 19.75
C THR A 323 40.53 26.48 19.64
N GLU A 324 41.60 26.47 18.84
CA GLU A 324 42.47 25.30 18.69
C GLU A 324 43.07 24.81 20.03
N GLU A 325 43.25 25.73 20.97
CA GLU A 325 43.71 25.48 22.33
C GLU A 325 42.64 24.78 23.19
N GLU A 326 41.40 25.23 23.13
CA GLU A 326 40.27 24.62 23.84
C GLU A 326 39.89 23.26 23.25
N LYS A 327 39.96 23.09 21.92
CA LYS A 327 39.79 21.80 21.25
C LYS A 327 40.81 20.78 21.75
N LEU A 328 42.07 21.19 21.93
CA LEU A 328 43.12 20.30 22.43
C LEU A 328 42.80 19.81 23.86
N VAL A 329 42.33 20.68 24.74
CA VAL A 329 41.88 20.31 26.10
C VAL A 329 40.68 19.36 26.04
N TYR A 330 39.72 19.62 25.15
CA TYR A 330 38.54 18.78 24.96
C TYR A 330 38.91 17.37 24.49
N TYR A 331 39.77 17.23 23.48
CA TYR A 331 40.19 15.91 22.98
C TYR A 331 40.94 15.11 24.05
N ILE A 332 41.84 15.75 24.79
CA ILE A 332 42.61 15.07 25.85
C ILE A 332 41.69 14.61 27.00
N SER A 333 40.67 15.39 27.35
CA SER A 333 39.73 15.04 28.42
C SER A 333 38.76 13.93 28.04
N HIS A 334 38.53 13.69 26.75
CA HIS A 334 37.64 12.63 26.23
C HIS A 334 38.38 11.36 25.77
N LEU A 335 39.69 11.24 26.01
CA LEU A 335 40.44 10.02 25.68
C LEU A 335 39.94 8.83 26.51
N ASN A 336 39.74 7.67 25.87
CA ASN A 336 39.35 6.45 26.57
C ASN A 336 40.57 5.78 27.20
N ALA A 337 40.55 5.55 28.51
CA ALA A 337 41.67 4.93 29.23
C ALA A 337 41.85 3.43 28.90
N ASN A 338 40.82 2.77 28.35
CA ASN A 338 40.82 1.36 27.99
C ASN A 338 41.18 1.09 26.52
N ASN A 339 41.35 2.14 25.70
CA ASN A 339 41.71 2.02 24.30
C ASN A 339 43.24 2.20 24.13
N GLU A 340 43.92 1.19 23.59
CA GLU A 340 45.37 1.20 23.43
C GLU A 340 45.84 2.27 22.43
N GLN A 341 45.02 2.59 21.42
CA GLN A 341 45.30 3.64 20.43
C GLN A 341 45.30 5.03 21.08
N ASP A 342 44.29 5.34 21.89
CA ASP A 342 44.18 6.61 22.62
C ASP A 342 45.35 6.80 23.59
N ARG A 343 45.80 5.70 24.20
CA ARG A 343 46.97 5.69 25.08
C ARG A 343 48.26 6.01 24.32
N GLN A 344 48.43 5.50 23.11
CA GLN A 344 49.56 5.84 22.24
C GLN A 344 49.48 7.29 21.73
N ASP A 345 48.31 7.73 21.27
CA ASP A 345 48.09 9.07 20.75
C ASP A 345 48.29 10.13 21.84
N SER A 346 47.91 9.83 23.09
CA SER A 346 48.18 10.70 24.26
C SER A 346 49.68 10.95 24.45
N LYS A 347 50.51 9.93 24.18
CA LYS A 347 51.97 9.98 24.31
C LYS A 347 52.63 10.55 23.06
N GLY A 348 51.99 10.50 21.89
CA GLY A 348 52.49 11.03 20.63
C GLY A 348 51.85 12.37 20.29
N LYS A 349 50.86 12.32 19.38
CA LYS A 349 50.22 13.48 18.75
C LYS A 349 49.75 14.55 19.75
N TYR A 350 49.08 14.16 20.82
CA TYR A 350 48.54 15.13 21.79
C TYR A 350 49.65 15.76 22.64
N TYR A 351 50.61 14.96 23.11
CA TYR A 351 51.79 15.47 23.83
C TYR A 351 52.60 16.47 22.99
N ASP A 352 52.88 16.14 21.74
CA ASP A 352 53.65 17.01 20.84
C ASP A 352 52.91 18.33 20.58
N SER A 353 51.58 18.27 20.46
CA SER A 353 50.72 19.45 20.28
C SER A 353 50.71 20.35 21.52
N VAL A 354 50.63 19.76 22.73
CA VAL A 354 50.71 20.49 24.01
C VAL A 354 52.05 21.20 24.16
N MET A 355 53.16 20.53 23.81
CA MET A 355 54.49 21.12 23.90
C MET A 355 54.73 22.22 22.85
N LYS A 356 54.16 22.08 21.65
CA LYS A 356 54.24 23.09 20.59
C LYS A 356 53.47 24.35 20.92
N LEU A 357 52.24 24.22 21.43
CA LEU A 357 51.38 25.36 21.82
C LEU A 357 51.70 25.91 23.22
N LYS A 358 52.47 25.16 24.04
CA LYS A 358 52.78 25.49 25.45
C LYS A 358 51.54 25.81 26.30
N ASN A 359 50.40 25.21 25.97
CA ASN A 359 49.15 25.43 26.68
C ASN A 359 49.15 24.70 28.04
N ILE A 360 48.98 25.46 29.13
CA ILE A 360 49.03 24.99 30.51
C ILE A 360 47.81 24.13 30.87
N GLU A 361 46.62 24.47 30.37
CA GLU A 361 45.38 23.74 30.64
C GLU A 361 45.37 22.36 29.97
N ALA A 362 45.87 22.29 28.74
CA ALA A 362 46.01 21.02 28.02
C ALA A 362 47.03 20.10 28.70
N ALA A 363 48.11 20.66 29.26
CA ALA A 363 49.07 19.91 30.08
C ALA A 363 48.45 19.39 31.39
N LYS A 364 47.57 20.16 32.04
CA LYS A 364 46.82 19.68 33.21
C LYS A 364 45.90 18.51 32.85
N ALA A 365 45.17 18.61 31.74
CA ALA A 365 44.30 17.53 31.26
C ALA A 365 45.09 16.24 30.97
N LEU A 366 46.25 16.37 30.31
CA LEU A 366 47.12 15.23 29.98
C LEU A 366 47.70 14.56 31.24
N LYS A 367 48.03 15.35 32.27
CA LYS A 367 48.44 14.85 33.58
C LYS A 367 47.34 14.05 34.26
N VAL A 368 46.08 14.50 34.21
CA VAL A 368 44.93 13.75 34.75
C VAL A 368 44.77 12.41 34.03
N TYR A 369 44.80 12.41 32.70
CA TYR A 369 44.69 11.18 31.91
C TYR A 369 45.84 10.19 32.17
N TRP A 370 47.09 10.67 32.25
CA TRP A 370 48.25 9.83 32.56
C TRP A 370 48.25 9.31 34.01
N LYS A 371 47.62 10.00 34.95
CA LYS A 371 47.39 9.45 36.30
C LYS A 371 46.40 8.29 36.27
N GLN A 372 45.30 8.42 35.51
CA GLN A 372 44.30 7.36 35.37
C GLN A 372 44.86 6.10 34.70
N THR A 373 45.68 6.26 33.66
CA THR A 373 46.33 5.16 32.93
C THR A 373 47.63 4.63 33.58
N LYS A 374 48.01 5.16 34.76
CA LYS A 374 49.26 4.84 35.50
C LYS A 374 50.55 5.12 34.71
N ASP A 375 50.50 6.01 33.73
CA ASP A 375 51.65 6.46 32.94
C ASP A 375 52.32 7.73 33.51
N TRP A 376 51.73 8.33 34.55
CA TRP A 376 52.30 9.46 35.28
C TRP A 376 53.23 9.00 36.39
N VAL A 377 54.51 9.38 36.32
CA VAL A 377 55.52 9.02 37.32
C VAL A 377 55.74 10.17 38.31
N GLU A 378 55.68 9.87 39.61
CA GLU A 378 55.83 10.90 40.67
C GLU A 378 57.24 11.43 40.84
N LYS A 379 58.26 10.61 40.55
CA LYS A 379 59.68 10.98 40.58
C LYS A 379 60.35 10.49 39.29
N PRO A 380 60.10 11.15 38.14
CA PRO A 380 60.65 10.70 36.86
C PRO A 380 62.18 10.82 36.87
N LYS A 381 62.88 9.78 36.39
CA LYS A 381 64.32 9.82 36.14
C LYS A 381 64.53 9.86 34.61
N PRO A 382 65.59 10.49 34.08
CA PRO A 382 65.82 10.56 32.64
C PRO A 382 66.34 9.22 32.08
N LYS A 383 65.60 8.13 32.28
CA LYS A 383 65.94 6.77 31.84
C LYS A 383 64.97 6.20 30.81
N LYS A 384 63.66 6.47 30.92
CA LYS A 384 62.63 5.96 30.00
C LYS A 384 61.99 7.11 29.20
N LYS A 385 61.64 6.86 27.94
CA LYS A 385 61.02 7.86 27.04
C LYS A 385 59.80 8.56 27.65
N GLN A 386 58.95 7.82 28.38
CA GLN A 386 57.78 8.38 29.05
C GLN A 386 58.13 9.28 30.25
N GLU A 387 59.16 8.93 31.02
CA GLU A 387 59.61 9.72 32.17
C GLU A 387 60.21 11.07 31.74
N VAL A 388 60.90 11.11 30.59
CA VAL A 388 61.36 12.36 29.96
C VAL A 388 60.19 13.27 29.59
N LYS A 389 59.13 12.70 29.00
CA LYS A 389 57.90 13.44 28.64
C LYS A 389 57.20 14.01 29.88
N VAL A 390 57.07 13.21 30.94
CA VAL A 390 56.50 13.66 32.23
C VAL A 390 57.33 14.78 32.86
N MET A 391 58.66 14.71 32.77
CA MET A 391 59.56 15.76 33.29
C MET A 391 59.40 17.07 32.51
N GLN A 392 59.31 17.01 31.19
CA GLN A 392 59.05 18.18 30.34
C GLN A 392 57.67 18.78 30.59
N LEU A 393 56.65 17.95 30.81
CA LEU A 393 55.29 18.40 31.14
C LEU A 393 55.23 19.08 32.52
N ARG A 394 55.98 18.58 33.52
CA ARG A 394 56.12 19.23 34.83
C ARG A 394 56.78 20.59 34.76
N LYS A 395 57.77 20.73 33.86
CA LYS A 395 58.46 22.01 33.63
C LYS A 395 57.50 23.05 33.08
N LEU A 396 56.61 22.63 32.17
CA LEU A 396 55.55 23.47 31.62
C LEU A 396 54.51 23.88 32.67
N LEU A 397 54.21 22.99 33.63
CA LEU A 397 53.26 23.22 34.73
C LEU A 397 53.84 24.01 35.92
N GLY A 398 55.15 24.29 35.93
CA GLY A 398 55.83 24.99 37.03
C GLY A 398 56.00 24.14 38.30
N GLU A 399 55.95 22.81 38.19
CA GLU A 399 56.06 21.86 39.32
C GLU A 399 57.50 21.30 39.49
N LEU A 400 58.50 22.04 39.01
CA LEU A 400 59.90 21.60 38.91
C LEU A 400 60.85 22.50 39.71
#